data_AF-A0A2E6PJX5-F1
#
_entry.id   AF-A0A2E6PJX5-F1
#
_cell.length_a   1.000
_cell.length_b   1.000
_cell.length_c   1.000
_cell.angle_alpha   90.00
_cell.angle_beta   90.00
_cell.angle_gamma   90.00
#
_symmetry.space_group_name_H-M   'P 1'
#
loop_
_entity.id
_entity.type
_entity.pdbx_description
1 polymer ?
#
loop_
_entity_poly.entity_id
_entity_poly.type
_entity_poly.pdbx_seq_one_letter_code
_entity_poly.pdbx_strand_id
1 'polypeptide(L)'
;MLVEVEVVGGENSPLDLHRMYDLLADPIEVMRVYSTNPMGEDLWCRVTGWSSQGPCAAMSALAEDSGEGVVLLVYGGNQGLRLQSAGSSDDWDLANSAQWGEAVLMLAKGTPVE
;
A
#
# COMPACT_ATOMS: atom_id res chain seq x y z
N MET A 1 8.66 12.66 -10.72
CA MET A 1 9.79 12.18 -9.88
C MET A 1 9.75 10.69 -9.96
N LEU A 2 10.84 10.02 -10.27
CA LEU A 2 10.79 8.60 -10.54
C LEU A 2 11.03 7.80 -9.25
N VAL A 3 10.12 6.90 -8.90
CA VAL A 3 10.27 5.97 -7.78
C VAL A 3 10.34 4.54 -8.30
N GLU A 4 11.34 3.81 -7.82
CA GLU A 4 11.47 2.38 -8.01
C GLU A 4 10.81 1.66 -6.84
N VAL A 5 9.83 0.82 -7.13
CA VAL A 5 9.19 -0.04 -6.14
C VAL A 5 9.58 -1.48 -6.46
N GLU A 6 10.35 -2.07 -5.54
CA GLU A 6 10.74 -3.47 -5.55
C GLU A 6 10.15 -4.15 -4.31
N VAL A 7 9.30 -5.14 -4.52
CA VAL A 7 8.67 -5.93 -3.48
C VAL A 7 9.00 -7.40 -3.74
N VAL A 8 9.51 -8.04 -2.69
CA VAL A 8 9.67 -9.49 -2.66
C VAL A 8 8.42 -10.10 -2.06
N GLY A 9 7.78 -11.00 -2.80
CA GLY A 9 6.63 -11.77 -2.36
C GLY A 9 6.99 -12.73 -1.22
N GLY A 10 6.03 -13.01 -0.35
CA GLY A 10 6.22 -13.87 0.82
C GLY A 10 5.09 -13.77 1.83
N GLU A 11 5.45 -13.73 3.12
CA GLU A 11 4.47 -13.73 4.22
C GLU A 11 3.63 -12.43 4.30
N ASN A 12 4.19 -11.30 3.86
CA ASN A 12 3.45 -10.04 3.82
C ASN A 12 2.69 -9.85 2.50
N SER A 13 3.41 -9.62 1.40
CA SER A 13 2.83 -9.44 0.06
C SER A 13 2.70 -10.78 -0.67
N PRO A 14 1.55 -11.09 -1.30
CA PRO A 14 1.40 -12.30 -2.09
C PRO A 14 2.13 -12.26 -3.44
N LEU A 15 2.65 -11.09 -3.85
CA LEU A 15 3.21 -10.87 -5.19
C LEU A 15 4.61 -10.26 -5.11
N ASP A 16 5.49 -10.73 -5.99
CA ASP A 16 6.68 -10.00 -6.39
C ASP A 16 6.29 -8.84 -7.31
N LEU A 17 6.91 -7.68 -7.10
CA LEU A 17 6.72 -6.51 -7.94
C LEU A 17 8.07 -5.84 -8.17
N HIS A 18 8.38 -5.54 -9.41
CA HIS A 18 9.47 -4.62 -9.74
C HIS A 18 8.96 -3.64 -10.79
N ARG A 19 8.67 -2.41 -10.38
CA ARG A 19 8.08 -1.41 -11.26
C ARG A 19 8.59 -0.01 -10.94
N MET A 20 8.74 0.77 -12.00
CA MET A 20 9.04 2.19 -11.96
C MET A 20 7.74 2.98 -12.09
N TYR A 21 7.55 3.98 -11.23
CA TYR A 21 6.42 4.91 -11.29
C TYR A 21 6.93 6.34 -11.46
N ASP A 22 6.33 7.11 -12.37
CA ASP A 22 6.58 8.54 -12.45
C ASP A 22 5.57 9.31 -11.59
N LEU A 23 6.05 9.83 -10.48
CA LEU A 23 5.27 10.57 -9.50
C LEU A 23 5.04 12.01 -9.95
N LEU A 24 3.79 12.44 -9.82
CA LEU A 24 3.32 13.79 -10.15
C LEU A 24 3.37 14.76 -8.96
N ALA A 25 3.64 14.24 -7.76
CA ALA A 25 3.81 15.01 -6.52
C ALA A 25 4.81 14.33 -5.60
N ASP A 26 5.33 15.08 -4.61
CA ASP A 26 6.17 14.51 -3.57
C ASP A 26 5.38 13.50 -2.73
N PRO A 27 5.96 12.32 -2.41
CA PRO A 27 5.32 11.36 -1.54
C PRO A 27 5.04 11.91 -0.15
N ILE A 28 3.87 11.58 0.38
CA ILE A 28 3.50 11.84 1.77
C ILE A 28 3.33 10.52 2.52
N GLU A 29 3.70 10.49 3.79
CA GLU A 29 3.38 9.35 4.65
C GLU A 29 1.87 9.24 4.86
N VAL A 30 1.34 8.02 4.82
CA VAL A 30 -0.08 7.73 5.02
C VAL A 30 -0.25 6.63 6.05
N MET A 31 -1.23 6.80 6.94
CA MET A 31 -1.57 5.88 8.01
C MET A 31 -2.91 5.18 7.74
N ARG A 32 -3.77 5.79 6.93
CA ARG A 32 -5.04 5.22 6.49
C ARG A 32 -5.31 5.48 5.02
N VAL A 33 -6.03 4.54 4.42
CA VAL A 33 -6.47 4.60 3.03
C VAL A 33 -7.87 4.00 2.92
N TYR A 34 -8.72 4.61 2.11
CA TYR A 34 -9.99 4.01 1.73
C TYR A 34 -9.75 3.00 0.60
N SER A 35 -10.00 1.72 0.86
CA SER A 35 -9.70 0.65 -0.10
C SER A 35 -10.63 -0.55 0.08
N THR A 36 -10.56 -1.47 -0.86
CA THR A 36 -11.36 -2.70 -0.86
C THR A 36 -10.60 -3.79 -0.10
N ASN A 37 -11.25 -4.42 0.89
CA ASN A 37 -10.67 -5.55 1.60
C ASN A 37 -10.67 -6.84 0.72
N PRO A 38 -10.02 -7.93 1.15
CA PRO A 38 -10.03 -9.19 0.44
C PRO A 38 -11.42 -9.83 0.26
N MET A 39 -12.43 -9.37 1.02
CA MET A 39 -13.82 -9.81 0.88
C MET A 39 -14.62 -8.99 -0.15
N GLY A 40 -14.01 -7.98 -0.78
CA GLY A 40 -14.65 -7.13 -1.78
C GLY A 40 -15.45 -5.97 -1.19
N GLU A 41 -15.27 -5.64 0.09
CA GLU A 41 -15.96 -4.53 0.75
C GLU A 41 -15.07 -3.30 0.78
N ASP A 42 -15.64 -2.13 0.48
CA ASP A 42 -14.95 -0.85 0.61
C ASP A 42 -15.02 -0.33 2.04
N LEU A 43 -13.86 -0.05 2.64
CA LEU A 43 -13.75 0.49 3.99
C LEU A 43 -12.50 1.35 4.16
N TRP A 44 -12.46 2.05 5.29
CA TRP A 44 -11.22 2.61 5.80
C TRP A 44 -10.32 1.50 6.35
N CYS A 45 -9.09 1.49 5.86
CA CYS A 45 -8.03 0.59 6.31
C CYS A 45 -6.93 1.41 6.98
N ARG A 46 -6.40 0.92 8.10
CA ARG A 46 -5.05 1.28 8.55
C ARG A 46 -4.06 0.66 7.57
N VAL A 47 -2.99 1.37 7.28
CA VAL A 47 -1.92 0.90 6.39
C VAL A 47 -0.56 1.18 7.00
N THR A 48 0.36 0.26 6.80
CA THR A 48 1.79 0.43 7.09
C THR A 48 2.59 -0.20 5.96
N GLY A 49 3.78 0.31 5.68
CA GLY A 49 4.74 -0.41 4.86
C GLY A 49 5.28 -1.63 5.63
N TRP A 50 5.75 -2.62 4.90
CA TRP A 50 6.47 -3.76 5.46
C TRP A 50 7.82 -3.92 4.78
N SER A 51 8.84 -4.15 5.60
CA SER A 51 10.20 -4.42 5.16
C SER A 51 10.73 -5.69 5.78
N SER A 52 11.91 -6.13 5.33
CA SER A 52 12.65 -7.21 5.99
C SER A 52 13.03 -6.92 7.45
N GLN A 53 12.91 -5.68 7.92
CA GLN A 53 13.11 -5.28 9.32
C GLN A 53 11.79 -5.10 10.09
N GLY A 54 10.65 -5.40 9.48
CA GLY A 54 9.30 -5.23 10.06
C GLY A 54 8.55 -4.00 9.53
N PRO A 55 7.54 -3.51 10.27
CA PRO A 55 6.73 -2.35 9.87
C PRO A 55 7.58 -1.11 9.59
N CYS A 56 7.23 -0.39 8.53
CA CYS A 56 7.80 0.90 8.17
C CYS A 56 6.71 1.85 7.65
N ALA A 57 7.06 3.11 7.35
CA ALA A 57 6.13 4.08 6.79
C ALA A 57 5.52 3.58 5.47
N ALA A 58 4.21 3.75 5.31
CA ALA A 58 3.57 3.69 4.01
C ALA A 58 3.57 5.08 3.38
N MET A 59 3.85 5.16 2.10
CA MET A 59 3.92 6.40 1.34
C MET A 59 2.83 6.43 0.28
N SER A 60 2.31 7.62 -0.02
CA SER A 60 1.41 7.84 -1.14
C SER A 60 1.84 9.00 -2.00
N ALA A 61 1.62 8.87 -3.31
CA ALA A 61 1.82 9.93 -4.29
C ALA A 61 0.90 9.71 -5.49
N LEU A 62 0.53 10.80 -6.17
CA LEU A 62 -0.06 10.66 -7.50
C LEU A 62 1.02 10.18 -8.47
N ALA A 63 0.70 9.20 -9.31
CA ALA A 63 1.60 8.64 -10.31
C ALA A 63 0.90 8.52 -11.66
N GLU A 64 1.66 8.61 -12.74
CA GLU A 64 1.20 8.15 -14.05
C GLU A 64 1.31 6.63 -14.12
N ASP A 65 0.21 5.97 -14.48
CA ASP A 65 0.22 4.57 -14.89
C ASP A 65 0.02 4.50 -16.40
N SER A 66 0.88 3.74 -17.08
CA SER A 66 0.98 3.71 -18.54
C SER A 66 -0.24 3.02 -19.16
N GLY A 67 -1.34 3.76 -19.29
CA GLY A 67 -2.59 3.31 -19.91
C GLY A 67 -3.86 3.77 -19.19
N GLU A 68 -3.81 3.91 -17.86
CA GLU A 68 -4.99 4.24 -17.03
C GLU A 68 -5.04 5.71 -16.58
N GLY A 69 -4.00 6.48 -16.90
CA GLY A 69 -3.90 7.90 -16.55
C GLY A 69 -3.27 8.09 -15.17
N VAL A 70 -3.83 9.01 -14.38
CA VAL A 70 -3.28 9.35 -13.06
C VAL A 70 -3.94 8.51 -11.98
N VAL A 71 -3.12 7.78 -11.23
CA VAL A 71 -3.55 6.97 -10.07
C VAL A 71 -2.99 7.56 -8.78
N LEU A 72 -3.62 7.21 -7.66
CA LEU A 72 -3.01 7.35 -6.34
C LEU A 72 -2.24 6.05 -6.06
N LEU A 73 -0.91 6.13 -6.08
CA LEU A 73 -0.03 5.04 -5.69
C LEU A 73 0.13 5.06 -4.17
N VAL A 74 -0.05 3.92 -3.52
CA VAL A 74 0.38 3.67 -2.13
C VAL A 74 1.40 2.55 -2.15
N TYR A 75 2.54 2.76 -1.51
CA TYR A 75 3.65 1.81 -1.49
C TYR A 75 4.36 1.83 -0.14
N GLY A 76 5.09 0.77 0.17
CA GLY A 76 5.74 0.55 1.46
C GLY A 76 7.21 0.17 1.31
N GLY A 77 7.66 -0.72 2.19
CA GLY A 77 9.00 -1.28 2.14
C GLY A 77 9.15 -2.39 1.09
N ASN A 78 10.30 -3.07 1.13
CA ASN A 78 10.64 -4.13 0.19
C ASN A 78 9.83 -5.44 0.34
N GLN A 79 8.85 -5.47 1.24
CA GLN A 79 7.88 -6.56 1.37
C GLN A 79 6.43 -6.07 1.16
N GLY A 80 6.25 -4.84 0.65
CA GLY A 80 4.96 -4.27 0.29
C GLY A 80 4.28 -3.50 1.42
N LEU A 81 2.96 -3.60 1.47
CA LEU A 81 2.06 -2.98 2.44
C LEU A 81 1.42 -4.05 3.32
N ARG A 82 1.09 -3.69 4.57
CA ARG A 82 0.18 -4.44 5.44
C ARG A 82 -1.02 -3.57 5.76
N LEU A 83 -2.21 -4.16 5.67
CA LEU A 83 -3.49 -3.50 5.88
C LEU A 83 -4.30 -4.24 6.93
N GLN A 84 -5.15 -3.48 7.62
CA GLN A 84 -6.21 -3.99 8.46
C GLN A 84 -7.36 -2.98 8.53
N SER A 85 -8.55 -3.39 8.93
CA SER A 85 -9.68 -2.47 9.13
C SER A 85 -9.31 -1.34 10.09
N ALA A 86 -9.73 -0.11 9.79
CA ALA A 86 -9.47 1.05 10.66
C ALA A 86 -10.15 0.94 12.04
N GLY A 87 -11.16 0.07 12.18
CA GLY A 87 -11.75 -0.26 13.49
C GLY A 87 -10.92 -1.22 14.34
N SER A 88 -9.86 -1.83 13.78
CA SER A 88 -8.97 -2.74 14.50
C SER A 88 -7.95 -1.99 15.35
N SER A 89 -7.83 -2.40 16.61
CA SER A 89 -6.77 -1.98 17.53
C SER A 89 -5.61 -2.97 17.61
N ASP A 90 -5.61 -4.02 16.78
CA ASP A 90 -4.56 -5.03 16.82
C ASP A 90 -3.21 -4.44 16.40
N ASP A 91 -2.15 -4.99 17.01
CA ASP A 91 -0.79 -4.77 16.58
C ASP A 91 -0.55 -5.42 15.22
N TRP A 92 0.41 -4.89 14.48
CA TRP A 92 0.80 -5.42 13.18
C TRP A 92 1.44 -6.80 13.31
N ASP A 93 0.85 -7.80 12.67
CA ASP A 93 1.30 -9.18 12.75
C ASP A 93 1.00 -9.95 11.45
N LEU A 94 2.02 -10.61 10.92
CA LEU A 94 1.91 -11.44 9.71
C LEU A 94 1.02 -12.66 9.93
N ALA A 95 0.95 -13.18 11.15
CA ALA A 95 0.11 -14.32 11.52
C ALA A 95 -1.37 -13.94 11.77
N ASN A 96 -1.69 -12.65 11.89
CA ASN A 96 -3.06 -12.20 12.10
C ASN A 96 -3.86 -12.24 10.79
N SER A 97 -4.85 -13.13 10.72
CA SER A 97 -5.68 -13.36 9.54
C SER A 97 -6.72 -12.27 9.25
N ALA A 98 -6.94 -11.34 10.20
CA ALA A 98 -7.73 -10.13 9.96
C ALA A 98 -6.93 -9.04 9.22
N GLN A 99 -5.63 -9.27 9.04
CA GLN A 99 -4.72 -8.40 8.30
C GLN A 99 -4.34 -9.06 6.99
N TRP A 100 -4.04 -8.26 5.97
CA TRP A 100 -3.61 -8.74 4.67
C TRP A 100 -2.50 -7.85 4.15
N GLY A 101 -1.78 -8.32 3.13
CA GLY A 101 -0.76 -7.52 2.48
C GLY A 101 -0.96 -7.42 0.99
N GLU A 102 -0.37 -6.37 0.43
CA GLU A 102 -0.43 -6.00 -0.98
C GLU A 102 0.97 -5.54 -1.39
N ALA A 103 1.37 -5.75 -2.65
CA ALA A 103 2.65 -5.21 -3.11
C ALA A 103 2.63 -3.68 -3.11
N VAL A 104 1.56 -3.12 -3.70
CA VAL A 104 1.20 -1.70 -3.74
C VAL A 104 -0.31 -1.59 -3.86
N LEU A 105 -0.87 -0.42 -3.59
CA LEU A 105 -2.22 -0.08 -4.03
C LEU A 105 -2.12 0.92 -5.18
N MET A 106 -2.85 0.66 -6.26
CA MET A 106 -3.07 1.63 -7.35
C MET A 106 -4.55 1.98 -7.33
N LEU A 107 -4.86 3.14 -6.75
CA LEU A 107 -6.22 3.57 -6.46
C LEU A 107 -6.62 4.72 -7.39
N ALA A 108 -7.92 4.98 -7.49
CA ALA A 108 -8.38 6.15 -8.22
C ALA A 108 -7.77 7.43 -7.61
N LYS A 109 -7.37 8.41 -8.45
CA LYS A 109 -6.75 9.68 -8.03
C LYS A 109 -7.46 10.40 -6.86
N GLY A 110 -8.78 10.30 -6.77
CA GLY A 110 -9.59 10.94 -5.74
C GLY A 110 -9.78 10.13 -4.46
N THR A 111 -9.10 8.99 -4.32
CA THR A 111 -9.25 8.11 -3.16
C THR A 111 -8.73 8.79 -1.89
N PRO A 112 -9.52 8.86 -0.81
CA PRO A 112 -9.08 9.46 0.44
C PRO A 112 -7.92 8.68 1.10
N VAL A 113 -6.93 9.43 1.60
CA VAL A 113 -5.83 8.96 2.45
C VAL A 113 -5.62 9.94 3.61
N GLU A 114 -5.16 9.42 4.76
CA GLU A 114 -4.91 10.18 6.00
C GLU A 114 -3.62 9.75 6.68
#